data_AF-A0A0W0RXI7-F1
#
_entry.id   AF-A0A0W0RXI7-F1
#
_cell.length_a   1.000
_cell.length_b   1.000
_cell.length_c   1.000
_cell.angle_alpha   90.00
_cell.angle_beta   90.00
_cell.angle_gamma   90.00
#
_symmetry.space_group_name_H-M   'P 1'
#
loop_
_entity.id
_entity.type
_entity.pdbx_description
1 polymer ?
#
loop_
_entity_poly.entity_id
_entity_poly.type
_entity_poly.pdbx_seq_one_letter_code
_entity_poly.pdbx_strand_id
1 'polypeptide(L)'
;MLFNENLLQINKIVSALNELFNNINYSSRHPQFQIFLTCLESLLQSTQYINYLPKQSFYLKQISLLRELKVCHRKCLNMLYISKEYSEFFPSHIPLDIVDDLLMKLDNICKTLRDKEETEVKPYIKNKWIMSFPLADNIRERLDQVLYSLNKSMLTKNKLPPSVFISYAWPFPDKIKEEFWMHNFILILANDLKKAGVLVFVDFQHSRWGHRIQSHISRIKECDAVILLGTSSLKSKYENPDFHMVQDELSEIIHSHKPVIPILLTGDFFESFPRAIVRNLAIEDWREESYIAHLKDLLQHLYSPNSKAYKTLWDSLLQFVQTQFQNKASVNLSGQRLGTLISSSSFQSKEKAKTYKETTSVTIRKTDDQMDKQADLFHEKQRFFRLPPLQEKNNPYRLPQINLKLK
;
A
#
# COMPACT_ATOMS: atom_id res chain seq x y z
N MET A 1 -8.90 20.94 -16.83
CA MET A 1 -10.19 21.29 -17.47
C MET A 1 -11.21 20.16 -17.30
N LEU A 2 -10.99 18.97 -17.85
CA LEU A 2 -11.92 17.82 -17.77
C LEU A 2 -12.31 17.35 -16.36
N PHE A 3 -11.44 17.45 -15.34
CA PHE A 3 -11.85 17.12 -13.97
C PHE A 3 -12.89 18.11 -13.43
N ASN A 4 -12.76 19.39 -13.76
CA ASN A 4 -13.73 20.40 -13.33
C ASN A 4 -15.07 20.17 -14.05
N GLU A 5 -15.05 19.70 -15.30
CA GLU A 5 -16.26 19.30 -16.04
C GLU A 5 -16.92 18.07 -15.42
N ASN A 6 -16.14 17.02 -15.08
CA ASN A 6 -16.66 15.84 -14.42
C ASN A 6 -17.19 16.17 -13.01
N LEU A 7 -16.48 17.00 -12.24
CA LEU A 7 -16.94 17.47 -10.94
C LEU A 7 -18.23 18.29 -11.05
N LEU A 8 -18.34 19.13 -12.07
CA LEU A 8 -19.56 19.87 -12.37
C LEU A 8 -20.71 18.93 -12.74
N GLN A 9 -20.46 17.89 -13.53
CA GLN A 9 -21.47 16.87 -13.84
C GLN A 9 -21.89 16.08 -12.60
N ILE A 10 -20.93 15.70 -11.74
CA ILE A 10 -21.20 15.04 -10.45
C ILE A 10 -22.08 15.95 -9.59
N ASN A 11 -21.73 17.23 -9.46
CA ASN A 11 -22.53 18.19 -8.69
C ASN A 11 -23.95 18.35 -9.26
N LYS A 12 -24.12 18.30 -10.58
CA LYS A 12 -25.45 18.30 -11.22
C LYS A 12 -26.26 17.05 -10.88
N ILE A 13 -25.64 15.86 -10.93
CA ILE A 13 -26.29 14.60 -10.57
C ILE A 13 -26.67 14.60 -9.09
N VAL A 14 -25.76 15.03 -8.21
CA VAL A 14 -25.99 15.14 -6.78
C VAL A 14 -27.14 16.12 -6.49
N SER A 15 -27.17 17.27 -7.17
CA SER A 15 -28.27 18.24 -7.02
C SER A 15 -29.61 17.65 -7.46
N ALA A 16 -29.64 16.93 -8.60
CA ALA A 16 -30.85 16.27 -9.08
C ALA A 16 -31.32 15.16 -8.12
N LEU A 17 -30.40 14.37 -7.58
CA LEU A 17 -30.69 13.37 -6.57
C LEU A 17 -31.21 14.00 -5.27
N ASN A 18 -30.68 15.17 -4.88
CA ASN A 18 -31.12 15.90 -3.69
C ASN A 18 -32.52 16.50 -3.87
N GLU A 19 -32.84 17.01 -5.06
CA GLU A 19 -34.18 17.50 -5.39
C GLU A 19 -35.19 16.35 -5.39
N LEU A 20 -34.82 15.21 -5.99
CA LEU A 20 -35.61 13.99 -5.97
C LEU A 20 -35.81 13.50 -4.52
N PHE A 21 -34.77 13.55 -3.69
CA PHE A 21 -34.82 13.21 -2.27
C PHE A 21 -35.77 14.11 -1.47
N ASN A 22 -35.68 15.44 -1.66
CA ASN A 22 -36.55 16.40 -0.99
C ASN A 22 -38.03 16.26 -1.38
N ASN A 23 -38.28 15.74 -2.60
CA ASN A 23 -39.62 15.47 -3.10
C ASN A 23 -40.20 14.13 -2.61
N ILE A 24 -39.38 13.23 -2.06
CA ILE A 24 -39.89 12.00 -1.46
C ILE A 24 -40.34 12.29 -0.03
N ASN A 25 -41.63 12.10 0.22
CA ASN A 25 -42.20 12.28 1.54
C ASN A 25 -41.64 11.21 2.50
N TYR A 26 -40.98 11.62 3.59
CA TYR A 26 -40.30 10.78 4.59
C TYR A 26 -41.22 9.79 5.34
N SER A 27 -42.49 9.69 4.97
CA SER A 27 -43.51 8.91 5.65
C SER A 27 -43.35 7.40 5.50
N SER A 28 -42.53 6.91 4.56
CA SER A 28 -42.30 5.48 4.37
C SER A 28 -41.43 4.89 5.48
N ARG A 29 -42.04 4.06 6.33
CA ARG A 29 -41.35 3.28 7.38
C ARG A 29 -40.67 2.02 6.85
N HIS A 30 -40.62 1.80 5.54
CA HIS A 30 -40.09 0.57 4.98
C HIS A 30 -38.55 0.52 5.16
N PRO A 31 -37.98 -0.55 5.75
CA PRO A 31 -36.54 -0.62 6.06
C PRO A 31 -35.65 -0.44 4.82
N GLN A 32 -36.04 -1.01 3.68
CA GLN A 32 -35.27 -0.88 2.44
C GLN A 32 -35.27 0.55 1.90
N PHE A 33 -36.39 1.27 2.08
CA PHE A 33 -36.49 2.67 1.68
C PHE A 33 -35.62 3.56 2.57
N GLN A 34 -35.55 3.27 3.87
CA GLN A 34 -34.64 3.96 4.80
C GLN A 34 -33.16 3.72 4.44
N ILE A 35 -32.79 2.49 4.07
CA ILE A 35 -31.44 2.18 3.57
C ILE A 35 -31.11 3.00 2.31
N PHE A 36 -32.08 3.18 1.40
CA PHE A 36 -31.92 4.05 0.22
C PHE A 36 -31.63 5.50 0.60
N LEU A 37 -32.42 6.07 1.51
CA LEU A 37 -32.21 7.43 2.00
C LEU A 37 -30.80 7.59 2.61
N THR A 38 -30.36 6.66 3.45
CA THR A 38 -29.02 6.69 4.05
C THR A 38 -27.90 6.59 3.00
N CYS A 39 -28.10 5.80 1.93
CA CYS A 39 -27.11 5.69 0.86
C CYS A 39 -27.00 6.99 0.04
N LEU A 40 -28.12 7.66 -0.21
CA LEU A 40 -28.17 8.97 -0.86
C LEU A 40 -27.54 10.07 0.00
N GLU A 41 -27.87 10.11 1.29
CA GLU A 41 -27.25 11.04 2.23
C GLU A 41 -25.73 10.85 2.31
N SER A 42 -25.26 9.61 2.32
CA SER A 42 -23.82 9.30 2.30
C SER A 42 -23.14 9.79 1.01
N LEU A 43 -23.81 9.70 -0.15
CA LEU A 43 -23.33 10.28 -1.40
C LEU A 43 -23.27 11.82 -1.34
N LEU A 44 -24.32 12.45 -0.83
CA LEU A 44 -24.38 13.91 -0.65
C LEU A 44 -23.27 14.41 0.28
N GLN A 45 -23.05 13.74 1.41
CA GLN A 45 -21.98 14.09 2.35
C GLN A 45 -20.59 13.90 1.75
N SER A 46 -20.37 12.81 1.01
CA SER A 46 -19.09 12.54 0.36
C SER A 46 -18.74 13.59 -0.68
N THR A 47 -19.73 14.06 -1.45
CA THR A 47 -19.51 15.11 -2.45
C THR A 47 -19.32 16.50 -1.83
N GLN A 48 -19.98 16.81 -0.72
CA GLN A 48 -19.69 18.01 0.07
C GLN A 48 -18.27 17.99 0.64
N TYR A 49 -17.83 16.87 1.22
CA TYR A 49 -16.48 16.70 1.76
C TYR A 49 -15.39 16.98 0.73
N ILE A 50 -15.62 16.62 -0.54
CA ILE A 50 -14.68 16.81 -1.64
C ILE A 50 -14.48 18.29 -1.98
N ASN A 51 -15.50 19.12 -1.79
CA ASN A 51 -15.39 20.57 -1.92
C ASN A 51 -14.53 21.21 -0.82
N TYR A 52 -14.39 20.55 0.33
CA TYR A 52 -13.59 21.03 1.47
C TYR A 52 -12.11 20.61 1.44
N LEU A 53 -11.72 19.62 0.62
CA LEU A 53 -10.33 19.18 0.58
C LEU A 53 -9.39 20.30 0.05
N PRO A 54 -8.15 20.46 0.56
CA PRO A 54 -7.21 21.50 0.11
C PRO A 54 -6.84 21.38 -1.38
N LYS A 55 -6.61 22.50 -2.10
CA LYS A 55 -6.31 22.51 -3.54
C LYS A 55 -5.08 21.68 -3.96
N GLN A 56 -4.18 21.36 -3.04
CA GLN A 56 -2.87 20.76 -3.32
C GLN A 56 -2.89 19.23 -3.50
N SER A 57 -3.97 18.53 -3.12
CA SER A 57 -4.06 17.05 -3.24
C SER A 57 -4.95 16.56 -4.38
N PHE A 58 -4.94 17.26 -5.52
CA PHE A 58 -5.84 17.05 -6.67
C PHE A 58 -6.01 15.58 -7.10
N TYR A 59 -4.93 14.81 -7.04
CA TYR A 59 -4.93 13.39 -7.43
C TYR A 59 -5.54 12.46 -6.36
N LEU A 60 -5.23 12.67 -5.07
CA LEU A 60 -5.89 11.92 -3.99
C LEU A 60 -7.38 12.24 -3.90
N LYS A 61 -7.77 13.49 -4.20
CA LYS A 61 -9.19 13.86 -4.34
C LYS A 61 -9.88 13.04 -5.40
N GLN A 62 -9.25 12.86 -6.56
CA GLN A 62 -9.80 12.06 -7.66
C GLN A 62 -9.98 10.60 -7.28
N ILE A 63 -8.97 9.98 -6.68
CA ILE A 63 -9.06 8.57 -6.26
C ILE A 63 -10.11 8.38 -5.16
N SER A 64 -10.12 9.24 -4.14
CA SER A 64 -11.10 9.17 -3.06
C SER A 64 -12.52 9.37 -3.59
N LEU A 65 -12.73 10.39 -4.44
CA LEU A 65 -14.00 10.64 -5.13
C LEU A 65 -14.43 9.43 -5.94
N LEU A 66 -13.53 8.86 -6.75
CA LEU A 66 -13.82 7.70 -7.58
C LEU A 66 -14.25 6.49 -6.73
N ARG A 67 -13.60 6.25 -5.59
CA ARG A 67 -13.95 5.16 -4.68
C ARG A 67 -15.34 5.34 -4.09
N GLU A 68 -15.62 6.52 -3.55
CA GLU A 68 -16.93 6.82 -2.97
C GLU A 68 -18.02 6.74 -4.03
N LEU A 69 -17.80 7.32 -5.22
CA LEU A 69 -18.73 7.21 -6.35
C LEU A 69 -18.99 5.77 -6.77
N LYS A 70 -17.96 4.91 -6.81
CA LYS A 70 -18.11 3.48 -7.13
C LYS A 70 -18.94 2.74 -6.07
N VAL A 71 -18.74 3.04 -4.79
CA VAL A 71 -19.51 2.44 -3.68
C VAL A 71 -20.97 2.89 -3.76
N CYS A 72 -21.21 4.19 -3.93
CA CYS A 72 -22.56 4.74 -4.07
C CYS A 72 -23.26 4.18 -5.30
N HIS A 73 -22.60 4.16 -6.46
CA HIS A 73 -23.14 3.59 -7.69
C HIS A 73 -23.60 2.14 -7.52
N ARG A 74 -22.77 1.28 -6.91
CA ARG A 74 -23.14 -0.11 -6.61
C ARG A 74 -24.36 -0.21 -5.70
N LYS A 75 -24.42 0.62 -4.65
CA LYS A 75 -25.56 0.65 -3.73
C LYS A 75 -26.84 1.09 -4.45
N CYS A 76 -26.77 2.13 -5.28
CA CYS A 76 -27.92 2.60 -6.05
C CYS A 76 -28.39 1.57 -7.09
N LEU A 77 -27.48 0.86 -7.77
CA LEU A 77 -27.85 -0.23 -8.69
C LEU A 77 -28.56 -1.38 -7.97
N ASN A 78 -28.03 -1.82 -6.82
CA ASN A 78 -28.69 -2.86 -6.02
C ASN A 78 -30.08 -2.42 -5.56
N MET A 79 -30.25 -1.14 -5.22
CA MET A 79 -31.56 -0.60 -4.84
C MET A 79 -32.54 -0.48 -6.01
N LEU A 80 -32.08 -0.10 -7.21
CA LEU A 80 -32.89 -0.12 -8.42
C LEU A 80 -33.38 -1.52 -8.76
N TYR A 81 -32.50 -2.51 -8.59
CA TYR A 81 -32.84 -3.90 -8.79
C TYR A 81 -33.97 -4.32 -7.83
N ILE A 82 -33.80 -4.00 -6.53
CA ILE A 82 -34.83 -4.23 -5.51
C ILE A 82 -36.11 -3.45 -5.83
N SER A 83 -36.04 -2.20 -6.29
CA SER A 83 -37.24 -1.40 -6.59
C SER A 83 -38.03 -1.91 -7.79
N LYS A 84 -37.34 -2.51 -8.77
CA LYS A 84 -37.97 -3.18 -9.91
C LYS A 84 -38.65 -4.48 -9.48
N GLU A 85 -38.06 -5.20 -8.52
CA GLU A 85 -38.60 -6.44 -7.95
C GLU A 85 -39.77 -6.18 -6.97
N TYR A 86 -39.77 -5.03 -6.29
CA TYR A 86 -40.72 -4.66 -5.25
C TYR A 86 -41.45 -3.33 -5.56
N SER A 87 -41.92 -3.18 -6.80
CA SER A 87 -42.53 -1.94 -7.30
C SER A 87 -43.76 -1.48 -6.49
N GLU A 88 -44.47 -2.40 -5.85
CA GLU A 88 -45.62 -2.12 -4.97
C GLU A 88 -45.25 -1.34 -3.70
N PHE A 89 -43.99 -1.40 -3.28
CA PHE A 89 -43.49 -0.76 -2.05
C PHE A 89 -42.84 0.59 -2.33
N PHE A 90 -42.60 0.92 -3.59
CA PHE A 90 -42.09 2.21 -3.98
C PHE A 90 -43.25 3.19 -4.15
N PRO A 91 -43.15 4.40 -3.56
CA PRO A 91 -44.17 5.39 -3.75
C PRO A 91 -44.37 5.66 -5.24
N SER A 92 -45.61 5.62 -5.72
CA SER A 92 -46.00 5.77 -7.14
C SER A 92 -45.56 7.10 -7.78
N HIS A 93 -45.06 8.03 -6.98
CA HIS A 93 -44.57 9.35 -7.37
C HIS A 93 -43.05 9.40 -7.59
N ILE A 94 -42.32 8.28 -7.47
CA ILE A 94 -40.90 8.23 -7.86
C ILE A 94 -40.82 7.84 -9.34
N PRO A 95 -40.49 8.77 -10.25
CA PRO A 95 -40.28 8.46 -11.66
C PRO A 95 -39.02 7.60 -11.82
N LEU A 96 -39.20 6.28 -11.89
CA LEU A 96 -38.13 5.29 -12.00
C LEU A 96 -37.25 5.51 -13.25
N ASP A 97 -37.83 6.08 -14.31
CA ASP A 97 -37.14 6.52 -15.53
C ASP A 97 -36.10 7.60 -15.27
N ILE A 98 -36.40 8.57 -14.39
CA ILE A 98 -35.43 9.61 -13.99
C ILE A 98 -34.31 9.00 -13.14
N VAL A 99 -34.63 8.05 -12.27
CA VAL A 99 -33.64 7.35 -11.44
C VAL A 99 -32.70 6.51 -12.30
N ASP A 100 -33.24 5.78 -13.29
CA ASP A 100 -32.47 4.99 -14.25
C ASP A 100 -31.52 5.90 -15.08
N ASP A 101 -32.00 7.05 -15.57
CA ASP A 101 -31.17 8.02 -16.32
C ASP A 101 -30.03 8.62 -15.47
N LEU A 102 -30.31 9.02 -14.22
CA LEU A 102 -29.29 9.54 -13.32
C LEU A 102 -28.21 8.48 -13.01
N LEU A 103 -28.61 7.22 -12.88
CA LEU A 103 -27.66 6.13 -12.61
C LEU A 103 -26.86 5.75 -13.84
N MET A 104 -27.43 5.79 -15.03
CA MET A 104 -26.67 5.69 -16.28
C MET A 104 -25.63 6.82 -16.41
N LYS A 105 -25.99 8.05 -16.08
CA LYS A 105 -25.06 9.19 -16.09
C LYS A 105 -23.93 8.98 -15.08
N LEU A 106 -24.24 8.48 -13.88
CA LEU A 106 -23.26 8.17 -12.85
C LEU A 106 -22.31 7.04 -13.28
N ASP A 107 -22.83 5.98 -13.91
CA ASP A 107 -22.04 4.87 -14.45
C ASP A 107 -21.08 5.35 -15.54
N ASN A 108 -21.56 6.18 -16.47
CA ASN A 108 -20.74 6.76 -17.54
C ASN A 108 -19.61 7.64 -16.99
N ILE A 109 -19.87 8.43 -15.94
CA ILE A 109 -18.83 9.19 -15.24
C ILE A 109 -17.83 8.25 -14.58
N CYS A 110 -18.29 7.20 -13.90
CA CYS A 110 -17.43 6.21 -13.27
C CYS A 110 -16.55 5.46 -14.28
N LYS A 111 -17.08 5.13 -15.47
CA LYS A 111 -16.33 4.54 -16.59
C LYS A 111 -15.29 5.51 -17.14
N THR A 112 -15.69 6.74 -17.46
CA THR A 112 -14.79 7.77 -17.98
C THR A 112 -13.64 8.07 -17.03
N LEU A 113 -13.92 8.13 -15.72
CA LEU A 113 -12.89 8.34 -14.71
C LEU A 113 -11.98 7.11 -14.54
N ARG A 114 -12.51 5.89 -14.68
CA ARG A 114 -11.71 4.64 -14.66
C ARG A 114 -10.77 4.55 -15.85
N ASP A 115 -11.25 4.83 -17.05
CA ASP A 115 -10.43 4.77 -18.27
C ASP A 115 -9.29 5.80 -18.22
N LYS A 116 -9.52 6.93 -17.54
CA LYS A 116 -8.50 7.94 -17.25
C LYS A 116 -7.53 7.55 -16.16
N GLU A 117 -7.99 6.96 -15.07
CA GLU A 117 -7.12 6.32 -14.08
C GLU A 117 -6.18 5.34 -14.81
N GLU A 118 -6.72 4.53 -15.71
CA GLU A 118 -5.90 3.60 -16.49
C GLU A 118 -4.96 4.26 -17.52
N THR A 119 -5.24 5.43 -18.05
CA THR A 119 -4.38 6.08 -19.07
C THR A 119 -3.36 7.05 -18.48
N GLU A 120 -3.69 7.77 -17.40
CA GLU A 120 -2.81 8.77 -16.77
C GLU A 120 -1.93 8.18 -15.66
N VAL A 121 -2.37 7.10 -15.00
CA VAL A 121 -1.62 6.46 -13.91
C VAL A 121 -0.68 5.37 -14.43
N LYS A 122 -1.06 4.70 -15.52
CA LYS A 122 -0.23 3.64 -16.10
C LYS A 122 1.20 4.05 -16.54
N PRO A 123 1.48 5.28 -17.01
CA PRO A 123 2.85 5.64 -17.38
C PRO A 123 3.81 5.82 -16.18
N TYR A 124 3.30 5.99 -14.95
CA TYR A 124 4.15 6.28 -13.78
C TYR A 124 4.54 5.04 -12.97
N ILE A 125 3.74 3.97 -13.02
CA ILE A 125 4.08 2.71 -12.35
C ILE A 125 4.84 1.82 -13.33
N LYS A 126 6.16 1.93 -13.35
CA LYS A 126 7.01 1.08 -14.22
C LYS A 126 6.91 -0.43 -13.89
N ASN A 127 6.48 -0.77 -12.68
CA ASN A 127 6.45 -2.15 -12.21
C ASN A 127 5.14 -2.84 -12.57
N LYS A 128 5.22 -3.79 -13.53
CA LYS A 128 4.09 -4.58 -14.05
C LYS A 128 3.23 -5.23 -12.98
N TRP A 129 3.81 -5.62 -11.84
CA TRP A 129 3.04 -6.31 -10.80
C TRP A 129 2.23 -5.37 -9.91
N ILE A 130 2.70 -4.13 -9.67
CA ILE A 130 1.94 -3.11 -8.93
C ILE A 130 0.65 -2.77 -9.72
N MET A 131 0.72 -2.80 -11.05
CA MET A 131 -0.44 -2.67 -11.93
C MET A 131 -1.39 -3.86 -11.91
N SER A 132 -0.87 -5.05 -11.58
CA SER A 132 -1.69 -6.27 -11.42
C SER A 132 -2.36 -6.35 -10.04
N PHE A 133 -2.22 -5.28 -9.24
CA PHE A 133 -2.92 -5.08 -7.99
C PHE A 133 -4.15 -4.19 -8.23
N PRO A 134 -5.38 -4.64 -7.88
CA PRO A 134 -5.72 -5.79 -7.05
C PRO A 134 -5.65 -7.15 -7.78
N LEU A 135 -5.35 -8.21 -7.02
CA LEU A 135 -5.42 -9.59 -7.50
C LEU A 135 -6.82 -9.91 -8.04
N ALA A 136 -6.90 -10.73 -9.09
CA ALA A 136 -8.18 -11.21 -9.60
C ALA A 136 -8.96 -11.98 -8.50
N ASP A 137 -10.29 -11.85 -8.49
CA ASP A 137 -11.15 -12.36 -7.40
C ASP A 137 -10.93 -13.85 -7.11
N ASN A 138 -10.79 -14.67 -8.16
CA ASN A 138 -10.52 -16.10 -8.04
C ASN A 138 -9.15 -16.43 -7.40
N ILE A 139 -8.14 -15.60 -7.65
CA ILE A 139 -6.82 -15.71 -7.02
C ILE A 139 -6.92 -15.22 -5.57
N ARG A 140 -7.66 -14.14 -5.33
CA ARG A 140 -7.85 -13.54 -4.01
C ARG A 140 -8.55 -14.50 -3.04
N GLU A 141 -9.60 -15.17 -3.50
CA GLU A 141 -10.34 -16.16 -2.70
C GLU A 141 -9.44 -17.34 -2.29
N ARG A 142 -8.66 -17.87 -3.24
CA ARG A 142 -7.73 -18.97 -2.94
C ARG A 142 -6.59 -18.54 -2.01
N LEU A 143 -6.08 -17.32 -2.18
CA LEU A 143 -5.09 -16.77 -1.26
C LEU A 143 -5.69 -16.64 0.15
N ASP A 144 -6.93 -16.17 0.28
CA ASP A 144 -7.62 -16.09 1.58
C ASP A 144 -7.76 -17.46 2.25
N GLN A 145 -8.12 -18.51 1.50
CA GLN A 145 -8.17 -19.89 1.99
C GLN A 145 -6.80 -20.37 2.48
N VAL A 146 -5.74 -20.10 1.72
CA VAL A 146 -4.34 -20.42 2.07
C VAL A 146 -3.93 -19.73 3.37
N LEU A 147 -4.17 -18.44 3.50
CA LEU A 147 -3.82 -17.66 4.69
C LEU A 147 -4.60 -18.13 5.93
N TYR A 148 -5.89 -18.42 5.77
CA TYR A 148 -6.72 -18.98 6.84
C TYR A 148 -6.23 -20.36 7.30
N SER A 149 -5.93 -21.26 6.36
CA SER A 149 -5.39 -22.59 6.66
C SER A 149 -4.01 -22.52 7.32
N LEU A 150 -3.17 -21.56 6.92
CA LEU A 150 -1.89 -21.28 7.55
C LEU A 150 -2.09 -20.87 9.02
N ASN A 151 -2.94 -19.87 9.27
CA ASN A 151 -3.26 -19.40 10.62
C ASN A 151 -3.76 -20.54 11.50
N LYS A 152 -4.75 -21.31 11.00
CA LYS A 152 -5.28 -22.50 11.71
C LYS A 152 -4.17 -23.49 12.05
N SER A 153 -3.24 -23.76 11.12
CA SER A 153 -2.12 -24.67 11.38
C SER A 153 -1.10 -24.12 12.38
N MET A 154 -0.98 -22.81 12.56
CA MET A 154 -0.09 -22.22 13.55
C MET A 154 -0.70 -22.26 14.95
N LEU A 155 -2.00 -21.97 15.04
CA LEU A 155 -2.76 -22.08 16.29
C LEU A 155 -2.77 -23.51 16.85
N THR A 156 -2.96 -24.52 15.99
CA THR A 156 -2.94 -25.93 16.45
C THR A 156 -1.57 -26.39 16.96
N LYS A 157 -0.49 -25.71 16.57
CA LYS A 157 0.87 -25.99 17.04
C LYS A 157 1.24 -25.20 18.30
N ASN A 158 0.28 -24.50 18.92
CA ASN A 158 0.50 -23.61 20.08
C ASN A 158 1.65 -22.61 19.88
N LYS A 159 1.90 -22.19 18.64
CA LYS A 159 2.86 -21.12 18.36
C LYS A 159 2.21 -19.77 18.61
N LEU A 160 2.90 -18.90 19.35
CA LEU A 160 2.48 -17.51 19.46
C LEU A 160 2.52 -16.85 18.06
N PRO A 161 1.52 -16.02 17.72
CA PRO A 161 1.53 -15.31 16.46
C PRO A 161 2.68 -14.29 16.45
N PRO A 162 3.50 -14.25 15.38
CA PRO A 162 4.54 -13.24 15.27
C PRO A 162 3.91 -11.86 15.16
N SER A 163 4.60 -10.88 15.70
CA SER A 163 4.23 -9.48 15.67
C SER A 163 5.16 -8.69 14.76
N VAL A 164 4.60 -7.89 13.88
CA VAL A 164 5.36 -7.10 12.91
C VAL A 164 4.95 -5.64 12.93
N PHE A 165 5.96 -4.77 12.89
CA PHE A 165 5.78 -3.34 12.67
C PHE A 165 6.05 -3.04 11.19
N ILE A 166 5.11 -2.40 10.49
CA ILE A 166 5.32 -1.96 9.10
C ILE A 166 5.71 -0.49 9.12
N SER A 167 6.99 -0.22 8.92
CA SER A 167 7.55 1.12 8.77
C SER A 167 7.55 1.55 7.31
N TYR A 168 7.06 2.75 7.07
CA TYR A 168 7.03 3.37 5.74
C TYR A 168 6.99 4.89 5.89
N ALA A 169 7.39 5.60 4.82
CA ALA A 169 7.21 7.04 4.77
C ALA A 169 6.01 7.43 3.92
N TRP A 170 5.20 8.35 4.43
CA TRP A 170 4.19 9.05 3.61
C TRP A 170 4.87 9.72 2.40
N PRO A 171 4.29 9.67 1.20
CA PRO A 171 4.85 10.36 0.05
C PRO A 171 4.98 11.87 0.26
N PHE A 172 6.00 12.49 -0.34
CA PHE A 172 5.99 13.94 -0.48
C PHE A 172 4.86 14.41 -1.42
N PRO A 173 4.38 15.66 -1.29
CA PRO A 173 3.31 16.19 -2.15
C PRO A 173 3.63 16.13 -3.66
N ASP A 174 4.88 16.37 -4.04
CA ASP A 174 5.37 16.31 -5.42
C ASP A 174 5.56 14.85 -5.92
N LYS A 175 5.91 13.93 -5.03
CA LYS A 175 6.06 12.49 -5.32
C LYS A 175 4.78 11.67 -5.21
N ILE A 176 3.66 12.30 -4.86
CA ILE A 176 2.41 11.61 -4.60
C ILE A 176 1.93 10.80 -5.81
N LYS A 177 2.18 11.28 -7.04
CA LYS A 177 1.81 10.58 -8.28
C LYS A 177 2.60 9.28 -8.50
N GLU A 178 3.81 9.20 -7.97
CA GLU A 178 4.70 8.05 -8.13
C GLU A 178 4.51 7.03 -7.00
N GLU A 179 4.08 7.48 -5.82
CA GLU A 179 4.00 6.67 -4.60
C GLU A 179 2.58 6.57 -4.00
N PHE A 180 1.52 7.07 -4.65
CA PHE A 180 0.14 7.01 -4.12
C PHE A 180 -0.35 5.57 -3.84
N TRP A 181 0.16 4.61 -4.60
CA TRP A 181 -0.21 3.20 -4.49
C TRP A 181 0.29 2.58 -3.19
N MET A 182 1.30 3.19 -2.55
CA MET A 182 1.94 2.71 -1.32
C MET A 182 0.91 2.46 -0.21
N HIS A 183 -0.02 3.39 0.00
CA HIS A 183 -1.02 3.27 1.04
C HIS A 183 -1.94 2.05 0.83
N ASN A 184 -2.36 1.82 -0.42
CA ASN A 184 -3.18 0.65 -0.74
C ASN A 184 -2.41 -0.66 -0.59
N PHE A 185 -1.15 -0.66 -1.02
CA PHE A 185 -0.26 -1.80 -0.86
C PHE A 185 -0.11 -2.17 0.63
N ILE A 186 0.18 -1.19 1.49
CA ILE A 186 0.31 -1.41 2.94
C ILE A 186 -0.99 -1.96 3.53
N LEU A 187 -2.14 -1.41 3.14
CA LEU A 187 -3.44 -1.90 3.60
C LEU A 187 -3.65 -3.38 3.26
N ILE A 188 -3.31 -3.78 2.03
CA ILE A 188 -3.51 -5.15 1.57
C ILE A 188 -2.49 -6.09 2.23
N LEU A 189 -1.22 -5.70 2.28
CA LEU A 189 -0.19 -6.46 2.97
C LEU A 189 -0.55 -6.67 4.43
N ALA A 190 -0.95 -5.62 5.14
CA ALA A 190 -1.37 -5.71 6.54
C ALA A 190 -2.58 -6.63 6.72
N ASN A 191 -3.56 -6.56 5.82
CA ASN A 191 -4.73 -7.44 5.87
C ASN A 191 -4.36 -8.91 5.59
N ASP A 192 -3.49 -9.17 4.63
CA ASP A 192 -3.04 -10.53 4.28
C ASP A 192 -2.21 -11.15 5.40
N LEU A 193 -1.31 -10.38 6.01
CA LEU A 193 -0.56 -10.80 7.19
C LEU A 193 -1.49 -11.08 8.38
N LYS A 194 -2.50 -10.23 8.63
CA LYS A 194 -3.50 -10.49 9.69
C LYS A 194 -4.31 -11.75 9.42
N LYS A 195 -4.74 -11.99 8.18
CA LYS A 195 -5.43 -13.24 7.78
C LYS A 195 -4.55 -14.47 8.00
N ALA A 196 -3.23 -14.34 7.80
CA ALA A 196 -2.25 -15.38 8.11
C ALA A 196 -2.05 -15.62 9.62
N GLY A 197 -2.61 -14.77 10.48
CA GLY A 197 -2.48 -14.84 11.93
C GLY A 197 -1.33 -14.01 12.49
N VAL A 198 -0.76 -13.08 11.73
CA VAL A 198 0.31 -12.18 12.19
C VAL A 198 -0.31 -10.97 12.91
N LEU A 199 0.27 -10.56 14.04
CA LEU A 199 -0.09 -9.32 14.72
C LEU A 199 0.59 -8.14 14.01
N VAL A 200 -0.18 -7.31 13.32
CA VAL A 200 0.38 -6.24 12.47
C VAL A 200 0.14 -4.86 13.07
N PHE A 201 1.20 -4.07 13.19
CA PHE A 201 1.18 -2.68 13.63
C PHE A 201 1.57 -1.74 12.48
N VAL A 202 0.71 -0.75 12.21
CA VAL A 202 0.90 0.27 11.17
C VAL A 202 0.44 1.63 11.71
N ASP A 203 1.12 2.73 11.36
CA ASP A 203 0.87 4.09 11.90
C ASP A 203 -0.61 4.50 11.82
N PHE A 204 -1.21 4.44 10.63
CA PHE A 204 -2.49 5.07 10.37
C PHE A 204 -3.67 4.33 10.99
N GLN A 205 -3.50 3.04 11.33
CA GLN A 205 -4.53 2.25 11.99
C GLN A 205 -4.60 2.53 13.50
N HIS A 206 -3.52 3.07 14.07
CA HIS A 206 -3.35 3.22 15.51
C HIS A 206 -3.10 4.67 15.95
N SER A 207 -2.89 5.60 15.02
CA SER A 207 -2.81 7.03 15.28
C SER A 207 -4.21 7.62 15.50
N ARG A 208 -4.72 7.56 16.74
CA ARG A 208 -5.87 8.38 17.14
C ARG A 208 -5.40 9.81 17.41
N TRP A 209 -6.26 10.80 17.16
CA TRP A 209 -5.98 12.19 17.52
C TRP A 209 -5.57 12.31 18.99
N GLY A 210 -4.49 13.04 19.26
CA GLY A 210 -3.94 13.21 20.61
C GLY A 210 -3.00 12.10 21.10
N HIS A 211 -2.81 11.00 20.36
CA HIS A 211 -1.75 10.03 20.69
C HIS A 211 -0.36 10.58 20.36
N ARG A 212 0.61 10.35 21.25
CA ARG A 212 2.00 10.72 21.03
C ARG A 212 2.60 9.80 19.99
N ILE A 213 3.20 10.37 18.94
CA ILE A 213 3.88 9.59 17.88
C ILE A 213 5.02 8.74 18.46
N GLN A 214 5.68 9.20 19.53
CA GLN A 214 6.70 8.41 20.23
C GLN A 214 6.17 7.08 20.77
N SER A 215 4.91 7.01 21.18
CA SER A 215 4.27 5.75 21.62
C SER A 215 4.04 4.78 20.46
N HIS A 216 4.00 5.29 19.23
CA HIS A 216 3.99 4.44 18.03
C HIS A 216 5.38 3.87 17.76
N ILE A 217 6.40 4.74 17.77
CA ILE A 217 7.82 4.35 17.59
C ILE A 217 8.24 3.33 18.66
N SER A 218 7.80 3.47 19.91
CA SER A 218 8.14 2.50 20.97
C SER A 218 7.67 1.07 20.69
N ARG A 219 6.63 0.88 19.86
CA ARG A 219 6.14 -0.45 19.48
C ARG A 219 7.14 -1.24 18.63
N ILE A 220 8.09 -0.59 17.99
CA ILE A 220 9.19 -1.25 17.28
C ILE A 220 9.90 -2.25 18.22
N LYS A 221 10.12 -1.86 19.49
CA LYS A 221 10.78 -2.70 20.50
C LYS A 221 9.93 -3.90 20.94
N GLU A 222 8.61 -3.76 20.86
CA GLU A 222 7.64 -4.78 21.28
C GLU A 222 7.42 -5.84 20.19
N CYS A 223 7.70 -5.51 18.93
CA CYS A 223 7.47 -6.41 17.81
C CYS A 223 8.59 -7.46 17.66
N ASP A 224 8.27 -8.57 17.00
CA ASP A 224 9.21 -9.64 16.65
C ASP A 224 10.05 -9.29 15.42
N ALA A 225 9.51 -8.51 14.49
CA ALA A 225 10.22 -8.03 13.31
C ALA A 225 9.70 -6.66 12.83
N VAL A 226 10.48 -5.99 12.01
CA VAL A 226 10.12 -4.73 11.33
C VAL A 226 10.15 -4.95 9.83
N ILE A 227 9.04 -4.68 9.15
CA ILE A 227 9.00 -4.60 7.69
C ILE A 227 9.24 -3.13 7.32
N LEU A 228 10.32 -2.84 6.59
CA LEU A 228 10.67 -1.48 6.19
C LEU A 228 10.47 -1.29 4.69
N LEU A 229 9.49 -0.48 4.30
CA LEU A 229 9.18 -0.25 2.88
C LEU A 229 10.04 0.87 2.30
N GLY A 230 10.91 0.53 1.35
CA GLY A 230 11.78 1.48 0.67
C GLY A 230 11.04 2.33 -0.36
N THR A 231 11.16 3.64 -0.23
CA THR A 231 10.62 4.61 -1.17
C THR A 231 11.55 5.80 -1.29
N SER A 232 11.43 6.52 -2.41
CA SER A 232 12.23 7.73 -2.59
C SER A 232 11.84 8.82 -1.57
N SER A 233 10.59 8.84 -1.11
CA SER A 233 10.16 9.72 0.00
C SER A 233 10.77 9.31 1.33
N LEU A 234 10.94 8.02 1.63
CA LEU A 234 11.59 7.54 2.85
C LEU A 234 13.02 8.07 2.93
N LYS A 235 13.81 7.86 1.88
CA LYS A 235 15.19 8.35 1.82
C LYS A 235 15.24 9.88 1.96
N SER A 236 14.48 10.59 1.13
CA SER A 236 14.50 12.06 1.12
C SER A 236 14.06 12.67 2.47
N LYS A 237 13.12 12.04 3.20
CA LYS A 237 12.75 12.47 4.55
C LYS A 237 13.83 12.16 5.57
N TYR A 238 14.43 10.99 5.53
CA TYR A 238 15.51 10.65 6.45
C TYR A 238 16.72 11.59 6.29
N GLU A 239 17.08 11.94 5.05
CA GLU A 239 18.23 12.81 4.76
C GLU A 239 17.95 14.30 5.01
N ASN A 240 16.68 14.69 5.13
CA ASN A 240 16.29 16.07 5.39
C ASN A 240 16.09 16.31 6.91
N PRO A 241 16.83 17.26 7.52
CA PRO A 241 16.71 17.54 8.95
C PRO A 241 15.31 18.00 9.37
N ASP A 242 14.51 18.58 8.48
CA ASP A 242 13.14 19.04 8.82
C ASP A 242 12.18 17.89 9.17
N PHE A 243 12.57 16.64 8.87
CA PHE A 243 11.77 15.43 9.10
C PHE A 243 12.35 14.55 10.22
N HIS A 244 12.70 15.17 11.36
CA HIS A 244 13.24 14.48 12.55
C HIS A 244 12.45 13.22 12.96
N MET A 245 11.13 13.21 12.80
CA MET A 245 10.32 12.03 13.14
C MET A 245 10.71 10.77 12.36
N VAL A 246 11.03 10.91 11.07
CA VAL A 246 11.49 9.79 10.23
C VAL A 246 12.91 9.37 10.62
N GLN A 247 13.75 10.33 11.02
CA GLN A 247 15.09 10.06 11.51
C GLN A 247 15.07 9.30 12.83
N ASP A 248 14.20 9.71 13.77
CA ASP A 248 14.01 9.06 15.05
C ASP A 248 13.48 7.64 14.89
N GLU A 249 12.47 7.44 14.04
CA GLU A 249 11.92 6.11 13.75
C GLU A 249 12.96 5.19 13.14
N LEU A 250 13.68 5.62 12.09
CA LEU A 250 14.73 4.81 11.47
C LEU A 250 15.91 4.55 12.41
N SER A 251 16.26 5.53 13.25
CA SER A 251 17.26 5.34 14.29
C SER A 251 16.79 4.27 15.27
N GLU A 252 15.54 4.30 15.71
CA GLU A 252 15.00 3.27 16.59
C GLU A 252 15.00 1.89 15.90
N ILE A 253 14.61 1.79 14.63
CA ILE A 253 14.69 0.53 13.86
C ILE A 253 16.12 -0.03 13.87
N ILE A 254 17.11 0.81 13.54
CA ILE A 254 18.52 0.42 13.48
C ILE A 254 19.05 -0.03 14.85
N HIS A 255 18.67 0.66 15.93
CA HIS A 255 19.15 0.36 17.29
C HIS A 255 18.32 -0.71 18.03
N SER A 256 17.14 -1.08 17.52
CA SER A 256 16.24 -2.02 18.20
C SER A 256 16.76 -3.47 18.28
N HIS A 257 17.78 -3.81 17.48
CA HIS A 257 18.27 -5.18 17.27
C HIS A 257 17.20 -6.18 16.81
N LYS A 258 16.00 -5.72 16.43
CA LYS A 258 14.97 -6.57 15.87
C LYS A 258 15.32 -6.94 14.44
N PRO A 259 14.94 -8.14 13.96
CA PRO A 259 14.98 -8.47 12.55
C PRO A 259 14.28 -7.39 11.72
N VAL A 260 15.02 -6.75 10.82
CA VAL A 260 14.49 -5.78 9.85
C VAL A 260 14.44 -6.47 8.49
N ILE A 261 13.31 -6.35 7.82
CA ILE A 261 13.04 -6.89 6.48
C ILE A 261 12.81 -5.68 5.56
N PRO A 262 13.87 -5.10 4.97
CA PRO A 262 13.72 -4.02 4.01
C PRO A 262 13.16 -4.56 2.70
N ILE A 263 12.09 -3.96 2.21
CA ILE A 263 11.41 -4.37 0.97
C ILE A 263 11.50 -3.24 -0.06
N LEU A 264 12.14 -3.51 -1.20
CA LEU A 264 12.15 -2.61 -2.35
C LEU A 264 10.96 -2.91 -3.27
N LEU A 265 10.07 -1.94 -3.42
CA LEU A 265 8.87 -2.09 -4.25
C LEU A 265 8.99 -1.38 -5.60
N THR A 266 9.73 -0.27 -5.65
CA THR A 266 9.99 0.56 -6.85
C THR A 266 11.32 1.30 -6.74
N GLY A 267 11.83 1.81 -7.86
CA GLY A 267 13.08 2.58 -7.89
C GLY A 267 14.31 1.70 -7.72
N ASP A 268 15.42 2.31 -7.33
CA ASP A 268 16.67 1.63 -6.99
C ASP A 268 16.90 1.57 -5.46
N PHE A 269 17.77 0.67 -5.00
CA PHE A 269 18.13 0.56 -3.58
C PHE A 269 18.67 1.89 -3.01
N PHE A 270 19.55 2.57 -3.74
CA PHE A 270 20.18 3.80 -3.30
C PHE A 270 19.24 5.01 -3.34
N GLU A 271 18.20 4.99 -4.18
CA GLU A 271 17.15 6.00 -4.24
C GLU A 271 16.07 5.78 -3.17
N SER A 272 15.79 4.52 -2.82
CA SER A 272 14.67 4.15 -1.95
C SER A 272 15.03 3.98 -0.47
N PHE A 273 16.32 3.83 -0.16
CA PHE A 273 16.77 3.63 1.22
C PHE A 273 17.95 4.54 1.59
N PRO A 274 18.01 5.00 2.84
CA PRO A 274 19.20 5.64 3.37
C PRO A 274 20.43 4.72 3.29
N ARG A 275 21.61 5.32 3.16
CA ARG A 275 22.90 4.61 3.11
C ARG A 275 23.12 3.66 4.29
N ALA A 276 22.60 4.00 5.48
CA ALA A 276 22.68 3.17 6.67
C ALA A 276 21.93 1.83 6.53
N ILE A 277 20.86 1.78 5.76
CA ILE A 277 20.10 0.56 5.48
C ILE A 277 20.82 -0.24 4.39
N VAL A 278 21.13 0.40 3.25
CA VAL A 278 21.72 -0.26 2.08
C VAL A 278 23.04 -0.97 2.38
N ARG A 279 23.85 -0.41 3.29
CA ARG A 279 25.16 -0.99 3.63
C ARG A 279 25.11 -2.16 4.60
N ASN A 280 24.07 -2.24 5.43
CA ASN A 280 24.07 -3.10 6.60
C ASN A 280 23.01 -4.19 6.54
N LEU A 281 22.02 -4.07 5.66
CA LEU A 281 20.90 -5.02 5.57
C LEU A 281 20.78 -5.59 4.16
N ALA A 282 20.45 -6.88 4.10
CA ALA A 282 19.97 -7.49 2.86
C ALA A 282 18.58 -6.93 2.55
N ILE A 283 18.37 -6.51 1.31
CA ILE A 283 17.10 -5.91 0.87
C ILE A 283 16.36 -6.94 0.01
N GLU A 284 15.12 -7.23 0.38
CA GLU A 284 14.22 -8.04 -0.42
C GLU A 284 13.71 -7.23 -1.61
N ASP A 285 14.03 -7.70 -2.82
CA ASP A 285 13.63 -7.02 -4.05
C ASP A 285 12.30 -7.56 -4.57
N TRP A 286 11.24 -6.81 -4.31
CA TRP A 286 9.89 -7.17 -4.73
C TRP A 286 9.53 -6.61 -6.10
N ARG A 287 10.47 -5.97 -6.82
CA ARG A 287 10.20 -5.40 -8.15
C ARG A 287 9.99 -6.47 -9.20
N GLU A 288 10.71 -7.58 -9.06
CA GLU A 288 10.63 -8.75 -9.92
C GLU A 288 9.85 -9.85 -9.19
N GLU A 289 9.09 -10.68 -9.91
CA GLU A 289 8.17 -11.72 -9.38
C GLU A 289 6.77 -11.25 -8.95
N SER A 290 5.94 -12.23 -8.56
CA SER A 290 4.55 -12.01 -8.16
C SER A 290 4.46 -11.74 -6.66
N TYR A 291 3.56 -10.84 -6.27
CA TYR A 291 3.24 -10.57 -4.86
C TYR A 291 3.02 -11.83 -4.01
N ILE A 292 2.42 -12.88 -4.59
CA ILE A 292 2.10 -14.12 -3.88
C ILE A 292 3.37 -14.90 -3.50
N ALA A 293 4.38 -14.90 -4.36
CA ALA A 293 5.67 -15.55 -4.07
C ALA A 293 6.39 -14.81 -2.93
N HIS A 294 6.47 -13.49 -3.04
CA HIS A 294 7.03 -12.64 -1.99
C HIS A 294 6.31 -12.75 -0.64
N LEU A 295 4.97 -12.80 -0.66
CA LEU A 295 4.18 -12.99 0.55
C LEU A 295 4.40 -14.37 1.18
N LYS A 296 4.56 -15.42 0.36
CA LYS A 296 4.94 -16.76 0.84
C LYS A 296 6.28 -16.68 1.56
N ASP A 297 7.30 -16.13 0.91
CA ASP A 297 8.65 -16.11 1.47
C ASP A 297 8.74 -15.25 2.74
N LEU A 298 8.02 -14.12 2.77
CA LEU A 298 7.86 -13.31 3.99
C LEU A 298 7.20 -14.11 5.12
N LEU A 299 6.09 -14.81 4.86
CA LEU A 299 5.43 -15.63 5.88
C LEU A 299 6.29 -16.82 6.30
N GLN A 300 7.10 -17.37 5.38
CA GLN A 300 8.08 -18.40 5.69
C GLN A 300 9.15 -17.86 6.64
N HIS A 301 9.65 -16.65 6.40
CA HIS A 301 10.60 -15.99 7.30
C HIS A 301 10.00 -15.78 8.69
N LEU A 302 8.79 -15.20 8.77
CA LEU A 302 8.14 -14.85 10.03
C LEU A 302 7.78 -16.06 10.89
N TYR A 303 7.27 -17.14 10.29
CA TYR A 303 6.84 -18.33 11.05
C TYR A 303 7.93 -19.42 11.17
N SER A 304 8.99 -19.32 10.35
CA SER A 304 9.94 -20.41 10.09
C SER A 304 9.27 -21.80 9.93
N PRO A 305 8.23 -21.94 9.08
CA PRO A 305 7.44 -23.15 8.99
C PRO A 305 8.13 -24.21 8.13
N ASN A 306 9.00 -25.02 8.74
CA ASN A 306 9.67 -26.12 8.02
C ASN A 306 8.79 -27.37 7.90
N SER A 307 7.59 -27.25 7.33
CA SER A 307 6.66 -28.39 7.20
C SER A 307 6.25 -28.65 5.76
N LYS A 308 6.18 -29.93 5.38
CA LYS A 308 5.68 -30.37 4.07
C LYS A 308 4.29 -29.80 3.77
N ALA A 309 3.43 -29.72 4.78
CA ALA A 309 2.09 -29.14 4.67
C ALA A 309 2.11 -27.67 4.23
N TYR A 310 3.01 -26.85 4.77
CA TYR A 310 3.19 -25.46 4.35
C TYR A 310 3.56 -25.38 2.87
N LYS A 311 4.55 -26.18 2.45
CA LYS A 311 4.99 -26.22 1.05
C LYS A 311 3.86 -26.64 0.10
N THR A 312 3.16 -27.74 0.40
CA THR A 312 2.03 -28.22 -0.42
C THR A 312 0.93 -27.17 -0.58
N LEU A 313 0.62 -26.46 0.51
CA LEU A 313 -0.43 -25.45 0.53
C LEU A 313 -0.10 -24.26 -0.40
N TRP A 314 1.13 -23.77 -0.37
CA TRP A 314 1.57 -22.69 -1.25
C TRP A 314 1.81 -23.13 -2.69
N ASP A 315 2.37 -24.32 -2.91
CA ASP A 315 2.66 -24.82 -4.25
C ASP A 315 1.37 -24.97 -5.08
N SER A 316 0.26 -25.39 -4.45
CA SER A 316 -1.07 -25.44 -5.07
C SER A 316 -1.56 -24.07 -5.55
N LEU A 317 -1.38 -23.03 -4.72
CA LEU A 317 -1.75 -21.66 -5.08
C LEU A 317 -0.87 -21.11 -6.21
N LEU A 318 0.44 -21.30 -6.14
CA LEU A 318 1.37 -20.82 -7.15
C LEU A 318 1.13 -21.48 -8.51
N GLN A 319 0.86 -22.80 -8.53
CA GLN A 319 0.48 -23.52 -9.76
C GLN A 319 -0.84 -23.00 -10.34
N PHE A 320 -1.83 -22.72 -9.50
CA PHE A 320 -3.10 -22.13 -9.93
C PHE A 320 -2.86 -20.76 -10.58
N VAL A 321 -2.09 -19.89 -9.92
CA VAL A 321 -1.77 -18.54 -10.41
C VAL A 321 -1.03 -18.61 -11.74
N GLN A 322 -0.03 -19.47 -11.86
CA GLN A 322 0.72 -19.68 -13.10
C GLN A 322 -0.19 -20.15 -14.26
N THR A 323 -1.11 -21.08 -13.97
CA THR A 323 -2.09 -21.57 -14.96
C THR A 323 -3.02 -20.45 -15.43
N GLN A 324 -3.48 -19.58 -14.52
CA GLN A 324 -4.34 -18.45 -14.88
C GLN A 324 -3.61 -17.44 -15.80
N PHE A 325 -2.32 -17.19 -15.56
CA PHE A 325 -1.52 -16.32 -16.43
C PHE A 325 -1.29 -16.94 -17.82
N GLN A 326 -0.99 -18.24 -17.88
CA GLN A 326 -0.81 -18.96 -19.14
C GLN A 326 -2.09 -18.97 -20.00
N ASN A 327 -3.24 -19.23 -19.38
CA ASN A 327 -4.53 -19.24 -20.08
C ASN A 327 -4.88 -17.85 -20.65
N LYS A 328 -4.60 -16.76 -19.92
CA LYS A 328 -4.80 -15.40 -20.44
C LYS A 328 -3.88 -15.08 -21.61
N ALA A 329 -2.62 -15.53 -21.56
CA ALA A 329 -1.68 -15.34 -22.65
C ALA A 329 -2.12 -16.09 -23.92
N SER A 330 -2.62 -17.32 -23.79
CA SER A 330 -3.11 -18.10 -24.94
C SER A 330 -4.39 -17.54 -25.56
N VAL A 331 -5.33 -17.02 -24.75
CA VAL A 331 -6.57 -16.39 -25.25
C VAL A 331 -6.26 -15.10 -26.02
N ASN A 332 -5.28 -14.31 -25.57
CA ASN A 332 -4.87 -13.11 -26.29
C ASN A 332 -4.15 -13.43 -27.62
N LEU A 333 -3.37 -14.51 -27.66
CA LEU A 333 -2.70 -14.97 -28.87
C LEU A 333 -3.67 -15.60 -29.89
N SER A 334 -4.73 -16.29 -29.44
CA SER A 334 -5.76 -16.84 -30.33
C SER A 334 -6.73 -15.76 -30.83
N GLY A 335 -7.05 -14.75 -30.01
CA GLY A 335 -7.83 -13.57 -30.42
C GLY A 335 -7.13 -12.68 -31.44
N GLN A 336 -5.79 -12.60 -31.40
CA GLN A 336 -5.01 -11.88 -32.42
C GLN A 336 -4.79 -12.68 -33.71
N ARG A 337 -4.94 -14.02 -33.69
CA ARG A 337 -4.77 -14.87 -34.89
C ARG A 337 -5.97 -14.91 -35.82
N LEU A 338 -7.10 -14.28 -35.48
CA LEU A 338 -8.24 -14.10 -36.39
C LEU A 338 -8.14 -12.86 -37.29
N GLY A 339 -7.00 -12.15 -37.25
CA GLY A 339 -6.80 -10.95 -38.03
C GLY A 339 -5.35 -10.68 -38.42
N THR A 340 -4.56 -11.69 -38.80
CA THR A 340 -3.36 -11.51 -39.64
C THR A 340 -2.76 -12.86 -40.06
N LEU A 341 -3.06 -13.26 -41.30
CA LEU A 341 -2.14 -14.05 -42.10
C LEU A 341 -1.09 -13.06 -42.65
N ILE A 342 0.20 -13.30 -42.37
CA ILE A 342 1.35 -13.22 -43.28
C ILE A 342 2.66 -13.06 -42.48
N SER A 343 3.62 -13.92 -42.86
CA SER A 343 5.08 -13.85 -42.67
C SER A 343 5.71 -14.17 -41.31
N SER A 344 6.37 -15.32 -41.33
CA SER A 344 7.47 -15.79 -40.50
C SER A 344 8.71 -14.88 -40.58
N SER A 345 9.36 -14.64 -39.43
CA SER A 345 10.82 -14.73 -39.35
C SER A 345 11.27 -14.99 -37.90
N SER A 346 12.19 -15.94 -37.77
CA SER A 346 12.89 -16.37 -36.57
C SER A 346 14.00 -15.39 -36.19
N PHE A 347 14.20 -15.07 -34.91
CA PHE A 347 15.52 -14.59 -34.47
C PHE A 347 15.84 -14.93 -33.01
N GLN A 348 17.09 -15.34 -32.82
CA GLN A 348 17.73 -15.87 -31.62
C GLN A 348 18.04 -14.77 -30.58
N SER A 349 17.93 -15.10 -29.28
CA SER A 349 18.52 -14.30 -28.21
C SER A 349 18.98 -15.19 -27.05
N LYS A 350 20.23 -15.67 -27.12
CA LYS A 350 20.94 -16.32 -26.00
C LYS A 350 22.33 -15.73 -25.69
N GLU A 351 22.73 -14.61 -26.30
CA GLU A 351 24.10 -14.08 -26.14
C GLU A 351 24.25 -12.81 -25.26
N LYS A 352 23.19 -12.17 -24.80
CA LYS A 352 23.31 -10.90 -24.02
C LYS A 352 23.62 -11.07 -22.52
N ALA A 353 23.61 -12.28 -21.97
CA ALA A 353 23.79 -12.50 -20.53
C ALA A 353 25.27 -12.65 -20.08
N LYS A 354 26.21 -12.80 -21.00
CA LYS A 354 27.63 -13.03 -20.65
C LYS A 354 28.43 -11.72 -20.53
N THR A 355 28.09 -10.70 -21.33
CA THR A 355 28.85 -9.45 -21.40
C THR A 355 28.63 -8.53 -20.18
N TYR A 356 27.53 -8.67 -19.43
CA TYR A 356 27.25 -7.83 -18.25
C TYR A 356 28.04 -8.21 -16.99
N LYS A 357 28.53 -9.45 -16.89
CA LYS A 357 29.28 -9.90 -15.70
C LYS A 357 30.74 -9.42 -15.69
N GLU A 358 31.35 -9.19 -16.85
CA GLU A 358 32.76 -8.79 -16.95
C GLU A 358 32.96 -7.27 -16.78
N THR A 359 32.04 -6.44 -17.25
CA THR A 359 32.14 -4.98 -17.08
C THR A 359 31.92 -4.52 -15.63
N THR A 360 31.13 -5.28 -14.86
CA THR A 360 30.82 -4.96 -13.46
C THR A 360 32.00 -5.27 -12.52
N SER A 361 32.78 -6.30 -12.80
CA SER A 361 33.92 -6.70 -11.97
C SER A 361 35.16 -5.80 -12.14
N VAL A 362 35.32 -5.16 -13.29
CA VAL A 362 36.43 -4.22 -13.55
C VAL A 362 36.16 -2.82 -12.95
N THR A 363 34.88 -2.42 -12.86
CA THR A 363 34.51 -1.11 -12.32
C THR A 363 34.58 -1.09 -10.78
N ILE A 364 34.19 -2.18 -10.11
CA ILE A 364 34.24 -2.29 -8.64
C ILE A 364 35.69 -2.20 -8.10
N ARG A 365 36.66 -2.82 -8.78
CA ARG A 365 38.06 -2.79 -8.33
C ARG A 365 38.72 -1.41 -8.42
N LYS A 366 38.29 -0.55 -9.34
CA LYS A 366 38.85 0.81 -9.48
C LYS A 366 38.25 1.79 -8.47
N THR A 367 37.05 1.54 -7.98
CA THR A 367 36.43 2.37 -6.92
C THR A 367 36.96 2.05 -5.53
N ASP A 368 37.32 0.79 -5.24
CA ASP A 368 37.84 0.41 -3.93
C ASP A 368 39.22 1.03 -3.64
N ASP A 369 40.13 1.05 -4.63
CA ASP A 369 41.46 1.68 -4.51
C ASP A 369 41.42 3.22 -4.32
N GLN A 370 40.35 3.88 -4.78
CA GLN A 370 40.15 5.33 -4.54
C GLN A 370 39.50 5.62 -3.20
N MET A 371 38.76 4.67 -2.62
CA MET A 371 38.07 4.82 -1.34
C MET A 371 38.99 4.55 -0.14
N ASP A 372 39.93 3.61 -0.24
CA ASP A 372 40.93 3.38 0.83
C ASP A 372 41.81 4.62 1.05
N LYS A 373 42.17 5.33 -0.03
CA LYS A 373 42.91 6.60 0.05
C LYS A 373 42.11 7.75 0.67
N GLN A 374 40.77 7.71 0.62
CA GLN A 374 39.92 8.69 1.30
C GLN A 374 39.64 8.33 2.77
N ALA A 375 39.61 7.04 3.10
CA ALA A 375 39.46 6.57 4.47
C ALA A 375 40.68 6.92 5.35
N ASP A 376 41.88 6.79 4.80
CA ASP A 376 43.12 7.19 5.48
C ASP A 376 43.16 8.70 5.76
N LEU A 377 42.73 9.51 4.79
CA LEU A 377 42.64 10.98 4.94
C LEU A 377 41.59 11.41 5.98
N PHE A 378 40.56 10.58 6.20
CA PHE A 378 39.51 10.82 7.19
C PHE A 378 39.97 10.45 8.61
N HIS A 379 40.72 9.34 8.76
CA HIS A 379 41.32 8.96 10.04
C HIS A 379 42.41 9.93 10.52
N GLU A 380 43.15 10.55 9.60
CA GLU A 380 44.14 11.58 9.94
C GLU A 380 43.49 12.87 10.46
N LYS A 381 42.34 13.27 9.90
CA LYS A 381 41.57 14.44 10.39
C LYS A 381 40.90 14.23 11.75
N GLN A 382 40.56 13.00 12.12
CA GLN A 382 39.99 12.71 13.45
C GLN A 382 41.03 12.76 14.59
N ARG A 383 42.34 12.69 14.31
CA ARG A 383 43.38 12.82 15.35
C ARG A 383 43.55 14.25 15.86
N PHE A 384 43.10 15.27 15.12
CA PHE A 384 43.22 16.68 15.52
C PHE A 384 42.08 17.21 16.40
N PHE A 385 41.05 16.40 16.69
CA PHE A 385 39.90 16.79 17.53
C PHE A 385 39.85 16.06 18.89
N ARG A 386 41.00 15.81 19.52
CA ARG A 386 41.02 15.44 20.95
C ARG A 386 40.90 16.70 21.80
N LEU A 387 39.68 17.03 22.21
CA LEU A 387 39.44 17.99 23.29
C LEU A 387 40.07 17.47 24.59
N PRO A 388 40.67 18.35 25.42
CA PRO A 388 41.22 17.94 26.71
C PRO A 388 40.10 17.51 27.67
N PRO A 389 40.39 16.62 28.64
CA PRO A 389 39.39 16.11 29.57
C PRO A 389 38.81 17.25 30.41
N LEU A 390 37.48 17.32 30.45
CA LEU A 390 36.72 18.24 31.29
C LEU A 390 36.97 17.90 32.78
N GLN A 391 37.49 18.86 33.53
CA GLN A 391 37.58 18.77 34.99
C GLN A 391 36.16 18.83 35.58
N GLU A 392 35.78 17.81 36.35
CA GLU A 392 34.55 17.80 37.14
C GLU A 392 34.58 18.93 38.18
N LYS A 393 33.75 19.96 37.97
CA LYS A 393 33.37 20.91 39.01
C LYS A 393 31.86 20.88 39.20
N ASN A 394 31.48 20.46 40.41
CA ASN A 394 30.26 20.80 41.16
C ASN A 394 28.93 20.75 40.40
N ASN A 395 28.24 19.61 40.49
CA ASN A 395 26.83 19.49 40.12
C ASN A 395 25.94 19.87 41.33
N PRO A 396 25.16 20.96 41.28
CA PRO A 396 24.36 21.45 42.41
C PRO A 396 23.03 20.71 42.62
N TYR A 397 22.74 19.62 41.89
CA TYR A 397 21.45 18.92 41.93
C TYR A 397 21.54 17.50 42.50
N ARG A 398 22.16 17.31 43.67
CA ARG A 398 21.97 16.07 44.47
C ARG A 398 20.74 16.22 45.36
N LEU A 399 19.65 15.56 44.98
CA LEU A 399 18.48 15.36 45.84
C LEU A 399 18.82 14.43 47.03
N PRO A 400 18.24 14.66 48.21
CA PRO A 400 18.55 13.89 49.41
C PRO A 400 17.98 12.47 49.33
N GLN A 401 18.81 11.47 49.66
CA GLN A 401 18.38 10.08 49.81
C GLN A 401 17.59 9.93 51.11
N ILE A 402 16.31 9.54 51.00
CA ILE A 402 15.46 9.16 52.13
C ILE A 402 15.79 7.71 52.50
N ASN A 403 16.39 7.53 53.67
CA ASN A 403 16.60 6.22 54.29
C ASN A 403 15.31 5.75 54.97
N LEU A 404 14.59 4.81 54.35
CA LEU A 404 13.52 4.07 55.00
C LEU A 404 14.11 2.90 55.80
N LYS A 405 14.24 3.08 57.13
CA LYS A 405 14.42 1.96 58.06
C LYS A 405 13.05 1.33 58.31
N LEU A 406 12.88 0.11 57.82
CA LEU A 406 11.76 -0.77 58.20
C LEU A 406 11.91 -1.17 59.67
N LYS A 407 10.82 -1.05 60.43
CA LYS A 407 10.60 -1.66 61.74
C LYS A 407 9.33 -2.50 61.65
#